data_AF-A0A2A4SBG3-F1
#
_entry.id   AF-A0A2A4SBG3-F1
#
_cell.length_a   1.000
_cell.length_b   1.000
_cell.length_c   1.000
_cell.angle_alpha   90.00
_cell.angle_beta   90.00
_cell.angle_gamma   90.00
#
_symmetry.space_group_name_H-M   'P 1'
#
loop_
_entity.id
_entity.type
_entity.pdbx_description
1 polymer ?
#
loop_
_entity_poly.entity_id
_entity_poly.type
_entity_poly.pdbx_seq_one_letter_code
_entity_poly.pdbx_strand_id
1 'polypeptide(L)'
;MSDKNIIDCCQQWVLKVIVGLNFCPFAKPVVDAGGVAYNVINERSLDQCLMALSDEFKSLAADDSLETSLLIYPIGFESFDDYLDLVEVADALLLDEGYEGVFQLATFHPDYCFEGQEQDDAANFTNRSPYPMLHILREASVEKALERVANPD
;
A
#
# COMPACT_ATOMS: atom_id res chain seq x y z
N MET A 1 -8.14 -16.69 10.05
CA MET A 1 -6.79 -16.31 10.51
C MET A 1 -6.98 -15.09 11.42
N SER A 2 -6.18 -14.89 12.48
CA SER A 2 -6.31 -13.66 13.29
C SER A 2 -5.65 -12.48 12.57
N ASP A 3 -6.13 -11.26 12.82
CA ASP A 3 -5.55 -10.03 12.26
C ASP A 3 -4.07 -9.92 12.56
N LYS A 4 -3.66 -10.30 13.78
CA LYS A 4 -2.25 -10.38 14.16
C LYS A 4 -1.42 -11.25 13.21
N ASN A 5 -1.91 -12.43 12.84
CA ASN A 5 -1.18 -13.33 11.94
C ASN A 5 -1.09 -12.76 10.52
N ILE A 6 -2.11 -12.02 10.08
CA ILE A 6 -2.13 -11.34 8.78
C ILE A 6 -1.09 -10.21 8.78
N ILE A 7 -1.10 -9.37 9.82
CA ILE A 7 -0.13 -8.28 10.00
C ILE A 7 1.29 -8.83 10.07
N ASP A 8 1.55 -9.86 10.88
CA ASP A 8 2.86 -10.49 10.99
C ASP A 8 3.34 -11.02 9.62
N CYS A 9 2.43 -11.57 8.81
CA CYS A 9 2.73 -12.03 7.45
C CYS A 9 3.12 -10.86 6.52
N CYS A 10 2.34 -9.78 6.51
CA CYS A 10 2.63 -8.60 5.70
C CYS A 10 3.92 -7.90 6.14
N GLN A 11 4.18 -7.78 7.45
CA GLN A 11 5.44 -7.23 7.97
C GLN A 11 6.65 -8.05 7.53
N GLN A 12 6.56 -9.38 7.57
CA GLN A 12 7.62 -10.25 7.07
C GLN A 12 7.83 -10.11 5.56
N TRP A 13 6.75 -9.94 4.80
CA TRP A 13 6.84 -9.65 3.36
C TRP A 13 7.52 -8.30 3.10
N VAL A 14 7.14 -7.22 3.79
CA VAL A 14 7.80 -5.91 3.68
C VAL A 14 9.30 -6.04 3.98
N LEU A 15 9.68 -6.72 5.06
CA LEU A 15 11.08 -6.88 5.45
C LEU A 15 11.90 -7.72 4.46
N LYS A 16 11.34 -8.83 3.96
CA LYS A 16 12.09 -9.78 3.13
C LYS A 16 12.06 -9.45 1.65
N VAL A 17 10.93 -8.97 1.16
CA VAL A 17 10.70 -8.71 -0.27
C VAL A 17 10.99 -7.25 -0.55
N ILE A 18 10.24 -6.32 0.05
CA ILE A 18 10.36 -4.90 -0.28
C ILE A 18 11.73 -4.34 0.13
N VAL A 19 12.12 -4.56 1.39
CA VAL A 19 13.43 -4.13 1.93
C VAL A 19 14.55 -5.08 1.48
N GLY A 20 14.36 -6.39 1.62
CA GLY A 20 15.40 -7.38 1.35
C GLY A 20 15.82 -7.48 -0.11
N LEU A 21 14.91 -7.25 -1.06
CA LEU A 21 15.21 -7.21 -2.51
C LEU A 21 15.39 -5.79 -3.04
N ASN A 22 15.35 -4.79 -2.18
CA ASN A 22 15.53 -3.37 -2.53
C ASN A 22 14.53 -2.88 -3.60
N PHE A 23 13.28 -3.33 -3.55
CA PHE A 23 12.21 -2.84 -4.43
C PHE A 23 11.80 -1.41 -4.10
N CYS A 24 11.96 -1.01 -2.83
CA CYS A 24 11.86 0.38 -2.42
C CYS A 24 13.13 0.77 -1.62
N PRO A 25 14.01 1.62 -2.17
CA PRO A 25 15.25 2.01 -1.48
C PRO A 25 15.00 2.86 -0.22
N PHE A 26 13.76 3.33 -0.03
CA PHE A 26 13.34 4.21 1.05
C PHE A 26 12.57 3.50 2.17
N ALA A 27 12.17 2.25 1.94
CA ALA A 27 11.34 1.52 2.90
C ALA A 27 12.10 1.22 4.19
N LYS A 28 13.41 0.92 4.12
CA LYS A 28 14.18 0.48 5.29
C LYS A 28 14.18 1.48 6.44
N PRO A 29 14.56 2.77 6.25
CA PRO A 29 14.52 3.75 7.33
C PRO A 29 13.13 3.92 7.96
N VAL A 30 12.08 3.92 7.14
CA VAL A 30 10.68 4.07 7.60
C VAL A 30 10.25 2.88 8.44
N VAL A 31 10.56 1.66 7.99
CA VAL A 31 10.25 0.42 8.70
C VAL A 31 11.02 0.32 10.01
N ASP A 32 12.33 0.62 10.01
CA ASP A 32 13.17 0.58 11.21
C ASP A 32 12.71 1.61 12.26
N ALA A 33 12.13 2.74 11.83
CA ALA A 33 11.56 3.77 12.69
C ALA A 33 10.13 3.46 13.18
N GLY A 34 9.50 2.38 12.68
CA GLY A 34 8.11 2.06 13.00
C GLY A 34 7.07 2.99 12.35
N GLY A 35 7.44 3.69 11.27
CA GLY A 35 6.58 4.66 10.57
C GLY A 35 5.58 4.04 9.59
N VAL A 36 5.30 2.73 9.69
CA VAL A 36 4.34 2.01 8.85
C VAL A 36 3.19 1.51 9.71
N ALA A 37 1.97 2.01 9.46
CA ALA A 37 0.76 1.43 10.01
C ALA A 37 0.31 0.21 9.17
N TYR A 38 -0.28 -0.79 9.84
CA TYR A 38 -0.81 -2.00 9.20
C TYR A 38 -2.25 -2.21 9.70
N ASN A 39 -3.22 -2.05 8.81
CA ASN A 39 -4.64 -2.11 9.13
C ASN A 39 -5.30 -3.25 8.35
N VAL A 40 -5.93 -4.18 9.07
CA VAL A 40 -6.65 -5.32 8.46
C VAL A 40 -8.11 -4.96 8.32
N ILE A 41 -8.61 -4.96 7.08
CA ILE A 41 -9.99 -4.62 6.74
C ILE A 41 -10.76 -5.91 6.50
N ASN A 42 -11.46 -6.38 7.53
CA ASN A 42 -12.28 -7.61 7.48
C ASN A 42 -13.68 -7.36 6.92
N GLU A 43 -13.78 -6.54 5.87
CA GLU A 43 -15.02 -6.18 5.22
C GLU A 43 -15.05 -6.72 3.79
N ARG A 44 -16.24 -7.08 3.30
CA ARG A 44 -16.45 -7.57 1.92
C ARG A 44 -17.14 -6.56 1.01
N SER A 45 -17.76 -5.54 1.61
CA SER A 45 -18.51 -4.53 0.88
C SER A 45 -17.54 -3.44 0.44
N LEU A 46 -17.58 -3.12 -0.86
CA LEU A 46 -16.78 -2.03 -1.42
C LEU A 46 -16.96 -0.73 -0.61
N ASP A 47 -18.20 -0.35 -0.29
CA ASP A 47 -18.50 0.84 0.52
C ASP A 47 -17.82 0.82 1.90
N GLN A 48 -17.83 -0.33 2.60
CA GLN A 48 -17.18 -0.46 3.91
C GLN A 48 -15.66 -0.38 3.80
N CYS A 49 -15.09 -0.96 2.74
CA CYS A 49 -13.67 -0.89 2.46
C CYS A 49 -13.22 0.54 2.12
N LEU A 50 -14.03 1.28 1.34
CA LEU A 50 -13.78 2.68 1.01
C LEU A 50 -13.95 3.60 2.23
N MET A 51 -14.90 3.31 3.12
CA MET A 51 -14.99 4.03 4.40
C MET A 51 -13.74 3.80 5.27
N ALA A 52 -13.22 2.57 5.31
CA ALA A 52 -11.97 2.30 6.02
C ALA A 52 -10.78 3.05 5.40
N LEU A 53 -10.73 3.17 4.07
CA LEU A 53 -9.74 3.99 3.37
C LEU A 53 -9.84 5.48 3.75
N SER A 54 -11.06 6.04 3.73
CA SER A 54 -11.34 7.42 4.16
C SER A 54 -10.91 7.68 5.61
N ASP A 55 -11.20 6.75 6.52
CA ASP A 55 -10.81 6.86 7.92
C ASP A 55 -9.29 6.76 8.09
N GLU A 56 -8.61 5.97 7.27
CA GLU A 56 -7.15 5.91 7.29
C GLU A 56 -6.51 7.19 6.74
N PHE A 57 -7.04 7.79 5.68
CA PHE A 57 -6.54 9.09 5.20
C PHE A 57 -6.61 10.15 6.31
N LYS A 58 -7.73 10.22 7.04
CA LYS A 58 -7.89 11.13 8.18
C LYS A 58 -6.91 10.82 9.30
N SER A 59 -6.70 9.54 9.59
CA SER A 59 -5.80 9.09 10.65
C SER A 59 -4.34 9.45 10.33
N LEU A 60 -3.88 9.15 9.12
CA LEU A 60 -2.56 9.55 8.65
C LEU A 60 -2.41 11.07 8.61
N ALA A 61 -3.41 11.81 8.12
CA ALA A 61 -3.35 13.28 8.07
C ALA A 61 -3.25 13.92 9.47
N ALA A 62 -3.75 13.23 10.51
CA ALA A 62 -3.68 13.70 11.89
C ALA A 62 -2.41 13.27 12.65
N ASP A 63 -1.68 12.26 12.17
CA ASP A 63 -0.52 11.69 12.84
C ASP A 63 0.74 11.71 11.97
N ASP A 64 1.55 12.76 12.14
CA ASP A 64 2.84 12.94 11.45
C ASP A 64 3.91 11.93 11.90
N SER A 65 3.68 11.12 12.94
CA SER A 65 4.63 10.06 13.33
C SER A 65 4.59 8.85 12.38
N LEU A 66 3.49 8.71 11.63
CA LEU A 66 3.32 7.71 10.59
C LEU A 66 3.67 8.30 9.22
N GLU A 67 4.57 7.63 8.51
CA GLU A 67 4.97 8.01 7.16
C GLU A 67 4.05 7.38 6.10
N THR A 68 3.50 6.20 6.41
CA THR A 68 2.70 5.42 5.47
C THR A 68 1.77 4.43 6.20
N SER A 69 0.73 3.98 5.50
CA SER A 69 -0.19 2.94 5.99
C SER A 69 -0.49 1.90 4.93
N LEU A 70 -0.54 0.63 5.33
CA LEU A 70 -0.99 -0.50 4.52
C LEU A 70 -2.37 -0.93 4.99
N LEU A 71 -3.39 -0.71 4.14
CA LEU A 71 -4.70 -1.34 4.28
C LEU A 71 -4.65 -2.71 3.63
N ILE A 72 -4.95 -3.75 4.40
CA ILE A 72 -4.86 -5.15 4.03
C ILE A 72 -6.26 -5.72 3.94
N TYR A 73 -6.63 -6.24 2.77
CA TYR A 73 -7.96 -6.79 2.51
C TYR A 73 -7.88 -8.33 2.39
N PRO A 74 -7.97 -9.07 3.50
CA PRO A 74 -7.87 -10.53 3.47
C PRO A 74 -9.10 -11.23 2.87
N ILE A 75 -10.20 -10.51 2.65
CA ILE A 75 -11.45 -11.01 2.09
C ILE A 75 -12.06 -9.97 1.14
N GLY A 76 -12.79 -10.42 0.11
CA GLY A 76 -13.58 -9.57 -0.78
C GLY A 76 -12.89 -9.21 -2.10
N PHE A 77 -11.57 -9.11 -2.12
CA PHE A 77 -10.79 -8.72 -3.30
C PHE A 77 -9.73 -9.75 -3.67
N GLU A 78 -10.02 -11.05 -3.45
CA GLU A 78 -9.13 -12.14 -3.83
C GLU A 78 -8.98 -12.26 -5.36
N SER A 79 -9.99 -11.82 -6.12
CA SER A 79 -9.94 -11.69 -7.57
C SER A 79 -9.21 -10.40 -7.95
N PHE A 80 -8.26 -10.48 -8.88
CA PHE A 80 -7.55 -9.29 -9.33
C PHE A 80 -8.48 -8.29 -10.02
N ASP A 81 -9.49 -8.76 -10.75
CA ASP A 81 -10.47 -7.88 -11.41
C ASP A 81 -11.29 -7.07 -10.37
N ASP A 82 -11.81 -7.75 -9.34
CA ASP A 82 -12.56 -7.08 -8.25
C ASP A 82 -11.66 -6.09 -7.48
N TYR A 83 -10.37 -6.43 -7.35
CA TYR A 83 -9.36 -5.53 -6.77
C TYR A 83 -9.11 -4.30 -7.64
N LEU A 84 -9.06 -4.43 -8.97
CA LEU A 84 -8.89 -3.29 -9.87
C LEU A 84 -10.08 -2.32 -9.78
N ASP A 85 -11.31 -2.83 -9.63
CA ASP A 85 -12.49 -2.00 -9.36
C ASP A 85 -12.34 -1.21 -8.05
N LEU A 86 -11.80 -1.84 -6.98
CA LEU A 86 -11.49 -1.13 -5.73
C LEU A 86 -10.45 -0.03 -5.95
N VAL A 87 -9.38 -0.31 -6.70
CA VAL A 87 -8.31 0.66 -6.98
C VAL A 87 -8.86 1.90 -7.70
N GLU A 88 -9.66 1.71 -8.73
CA GLU A 88 -10.25 2.82 -9.49
C GLU A 88 -11.10 3.74 -8.59
N VAL A 89 -11.93 3.17 -7.72
CA VAL A 89 -12.77 3.95 -6.82
C VAL A 89 -11.95 4.57 -5.67
N ALA A 90 -10.89 3.89 -5.22
CA ALA A 90 -9.99 4.40 -4.19
C ALA A 90 -9.20 5.64 -4.66
N ASP A 91 -8.72 5.64 -5.91
CA ASP A 91 -8.07 6.80 -6.51
C ASP A 91 -9.05 7.97 -6.66
N ALA A 92 -10.28 7.71 -7.11
CA ALA A 92 -11.32 8.74 -7.18
C ALA A 92 -11.65 9.32 -5.79
N LEU A 93 -11.75 8.47 -4.76
CA LEU A 93 -12.02 8.90 -3.39
C LEU A 93 -10.92 9.82 -2.85
N LEU A 94 -9.65 9.49 -3.13
CA LEU A 94 -8.50 10.32 -2.72
C LEU A 94 -8.63 11.75 -3.27
N LEU A 95 -9.02 11.89 -4.54
CA LEU A 95 -9.26 13.18 -5.18
C LEU A 95 -10.48 13.89 -4.56
N ASP A 96 -11.59 13.18 -4.39
CA ASP A 96 -12.85 13.73 -3.86
C ASP A 96 -12.71 14.23 -2.41
N GLU A 97 -11.88 13.57 -1.60
CA GLU A 97 -11.57 14.01 -0.23
C GLU A 97 -10.49 15.11 -0.15
N GLY A 98 -9.91 15.49 -1.29
CA GLY A 98 -8.95 16.59 -1.38
C GLY A 98 -7.54 16.22 -0.90
N TYR A 99 -7.17 14.95 -1.01
CA TYR A 99 -5.83 14.46 -0.64
C TYR A 99 -4.85 14.39 -1.82
N GLU A 100 -5.25 14.86 -3.02
CA GLU A 100 -4.36 15.05 -4.16
C GLU A 100 -3.15 15.94 -3.77
N GLY A 101 -1.93 15.51 -4.09
CA GLY A 101 -0.71 16.22 -3.71
C GLY A 101 -0.29 16.02 -2.25
N VAL A 102 -1.09 15.30 -1.45
CA VAL A 102 -0.80 14.98 -0.04
C VAL A 102 -0.48 13.51 0.10
N PHE A 103 -1.35 12.65 -0.42
CA PHE A 103 -1.19 11.21 -0.43
C PHE A 103 -1.24 10.66 -1.84
N GLN A 104 -0.54 9.54 -2.05
CA GLN A 104 -0.67 8.71 -3.23
C GLN A 104 -0.93 7.26 -2.81
N LEU A 105 -1.61 6.51 -3.69
CA LEU A 105 -1.86 5.08 -3.48
C LEU A 105 -0.87 4.24 -4.30
N ALA A 106 -0.18 3.32 -3.64
CA ALA A 106 0.50 2.21 -4.29
C ALA A 106 -0.30 0.92 -4.08
N THR A 107 -0.33 0.07 -5.10
CA THR A 107 -1.24 -1.07 -5.19
C THR A 107 -0.47 -2.38 -5.19
N PHE A 108 -0.97 -3.36 -4.44
CA PHE A 108 -0.37 -4.69 -4.31
C PHE A 108 -1.44 -5.77 -4.27
N HIS A 109 -1.21 -6.88 -4.96
CA HIS A 109 -2.15 -8.01 -5.04
C HIS A 109 -1.38 -9.33 -5.21
N PRO A 110 -1.85 -10.48 -4.66
CA PRO A 110 -1.19 -11.77 -4.87
C PRO A 110 -1.00 -12.14 -6.35
N ASP A 111 -2.02 -11.84 -7.16
CA ASP A 111 -2.04 -12.08 -8.59
C ASP A 111 -1.71 -10.83 -9.43
N TYR A 112 -1.06 -9.81 -8.84
CA TYR A 112 -0.76 -8.55 -9.54
C TYR A 112 -0.13 -8.83 -10.91
N CYS A 113 -0.67 -8.18 -11.93
CA CYS A 113 -0.22 -8.25 -13.31
C CYS A 113 -0.32 -6.86 -13.94
N PHE A 114 0.80 -6.30 -14.38
CA PHE A 114 0.81 -5.01 -15.04
C PHE A 114 0.15 -5.11 -16.42
N GLU A 115 -0.52 -4.03 -16.82
CA GLU A 115 -1.16 -3.96 -18.14
C GLU A 115 -0.15 -4.28 -19.25
N GLY A 116 -0.52 -5.21 -20.13
CA GLY A 116 0.30 -5.64 -21.26
C GLY A 116 1.46 -6.59 -20.92
N GLN A 117 1.64 -7.00 -19.66
CA GLN A 117 2.62 -8.02 -19.27
C GLN A 117 2.01 -9.43 -19.28
N GLU A 118 2.87 -10.45 -19.41
CA GLU A 118 2.48 -11.84 -19.19
C GLU A 118 2.40 -12.13 -17.68
N GLN A 119 1.56 -13.08 -17.26
CA GLN A 119 1.34 -13.36 -15.83
C GLN A 119 2.62 -13.77 -15.10
N ASP A 120 3.58 -14.41 -15.75
CA ASP A 120 4.85 -14.83 -15.16
C ASP A 120 6.00 -13.83 -15.33
N ASP A 121 5.73 -12.64 -15.89
CA ASP A 121 6.74 -11.59 -16.03
C ASP A 121 7.33 -11.20 -14.67
N ALA A 122 8.65 -11.04 -14.63
CA ALA A 122 9.39 -10.70 -13.42
C ALA A 122 8.97 -9.35 -12.82
N ALA A 123 8.54 -8.39 -13.64
CA ALA A 123 8.08 -7.08 -13.19
C ALA A 123 6.87 -7.20 -12.26
N ASN A 124 5.93 -8.12 -12.54
CA ASN A 124 4.74 -8.32 -11.72
C ASN A 124 5.09 -8.61 -10.25
N PHE A 125 6.20 -9.31 -9.99
CA PHE A 125 6.62 -9.69 -8.65
C PHE A 125 7.04 -8.50 -7.78
N THR A 126 7.26 -7.30 -8.34
CA THR A 126 7.49 -6.09 -7.53
C THR A 126 6.25 -5.65 -6.76
N ASN A 127 5.06 -5.92 -7.31
CA ASN A 127 3.77 -5.54 -6.74
C ASN A 127 2.97 -6.75 -6.24
N ARG A 128 3.55 -7.95 -6.28
CA ARG A 128 2.94 -9.14 -5.66
C ARG A 128 3.10 -9.14 -4.15
N SER A 129 2.00 -9.42 -3.48
CA SER A 129 1.89 -9.40 -2.03
C SER A 129 1.18 -10.64 -1.48
N PRO A 130 1.24 -10.88 -0.15
CA PRO A 130 0.51 -12.00 0.45
C PRO A 130 -1.00 -11.82 0.42
N TYR A 131 -1.48 -10.56 0.39
CA TYR A 131 -2.89 -10.18 0.36
C TYR A 131 -3.08 -8.95 -0.53
N PRO A 132 -4.30 -8.73 -1.06
CA PRO A 132 -4.68 -7.45 -1.66
C PRO A 132 -4.45 -6.30 -0.66
N MET A 133 -3.77 -5.26 -1.09
CA MET A 133 -3.44 -4.11 -0.25
C MET A 133 -3.51 -2.79 -1.02
N LEU A 134 -3.94 -1.75 -0.31
CA LEU A 134 -3.70 -0.36 -0.71
C LEU A 134 -2.66 0.22 0.25
N HIS A 135 -1.65 0.88 -0.31
CA HIS A 135 -0.57 1.49 0.42
C HIS A 135 -0.64 3.01 0.28
N ILE A 136 -0.97 3.70 1.37
CA ILE A 136 -1.11 5.15 1.40
C ILE A 136 0.23 5.77 1.77
N LEU A 137 0.84 6.47 0.83
CA LEU A 137 2.14 7.11 0.98
C LEU A 137 1.97 8.63 1.00
N ARG A 138 2.70 9.32 1.88
CA ARG A 138 2.84 10.78 1.81
C ARG A 138 3.64 11.18 0.57
N GLU A 139 3.08 12.01 -0.30
CA GLU A 139 3.76 12.47 -1.52
C GLU A 139 5.06 13.21 -1.17
N ALA A 140 5.03 14.11 -0.19
CA ALA A 140 6.21 14.84 0.26
C ALA A 140 7.35 13.91 0.73
N SER A 141 7.02 12.77 1.36
CA SER A 141 8.01 11.77 1.78
C SER A 141 8.60 11.03 0.58
N VAL A 142 7.79 10.71 -0.42
CA VAL A 142 8.24 10.08 -1.68
C VAL A 142 9.12 11.04 -2.49
N GLU A 143 8.73 12.30 -2.65
CA GLU A 143 9.52 13.31 -3.36
C GLU A 143 10.90 13.51 -2.73
N LYS A 144 10.94 13.71 -1.41
CA LYS A 144 12.19 13.85 -0.66
C LYS A 144 13.09 12.62 -0.79
N ALA A 145 12.49 11.44 -0.88
CA ALA A 145 13.20 10.20 -1.12
C ALA A 145 13.83 10.19 -2.53
N LEU A 146 13.06 10.54 -3.56
CA LEU A 146 13.54 10.61 -4.95
C LEU A 146 14.67 11.63 -5.14
N GLU A 147 14.59 12.80 -4.50
CA GLU A 147 15.65 13.82 -4.54
C GLU A 147 17.00 13.30 -4.03
N ARG A 148 17.00 12.49 -2.96
CA ARG A 148 18.22 11.90 -2.39
C ARG A 148 18.89 10.88 -3.31
N VAL A 149 18.12 10.22 -4.17
CA VAL A 149 18.67 9.27 -5.17
C VAL A 149 19.22 10.02 -6.38
N ALA A 150 18.55 11.11 -6.80
CA ALA A 150 19.00 11.93 -7.92
C ALA A 150 20.30 12.69 -7.62
N ASN A 151 20.50 13.10 -6.36
CA ASN A 151 21.76 13.69 -5.86
C ASN A 151 22.26 12.89 -4.64
N PRO A 152 22.93 11.75 -4.86
CA PRO A 152 23.63 11.06 -3.78
C PRO A 152 24.80 11.94 -3.33
N ASP A 153 24.86 12.31 -2.05
CA ASP A 153 26.02 12.96 -1.41
C ASP A 153 27.31 12.13 -1.56
#